data_AF-L7KN47-F1
#
_entry.id   AF-L7KN47-F1
#
_cell.length_a   1.000
_cell.length_b   1.000
_cell.length_c   1.000
_cell.angle_alpha   90.00
_cell.angle_beta   90.00
_cell.angle_gamma   90.00
#
_symmetry.space_group_name_H-M   'P 1'
#
loop_
_entity.id
_entity.type
_entity.pdbx_description
1 polymer ?
#
loop_
_entity_poly.entity_id
_entity_poly.type
_entity_poly.pdbx_seq_one_letter_code
_entity_poly.pdbx_strand_id
1 'polypeptide(L)'
;MGKNYSSTSVTGTQIPGGGPLQVAFPEAGRISATAGCNRHNGAATFVEDTFTTEKLATTMMACPPPRDGADTWLSDFLSGSVTWKLSGETLTLTHSSTTVVLTQSAAGS
;
A
#
# COMPACT_ATOMS: atom_id res chain seq x y z
N MET A 1 -7.19 -14.75 -5.75
CA MET A 1 -7.69 -13.93 -4.62
C MET A 1 -6.80 -14.28 -3.43
N GLY A 2 -6.32 -13.29 -2.66
CA GLY A 2 -5.26 -13.49 -1.66
C GLY A 2 -3.83 -13.18 -2.16
N LYS A 3 -3.69 -12.27 -3.13
CA LYS A 3 -2.37 -11.84 -3.61
C LYS A 3 -1.77 -10.81 -2.65
N ASN A 4 -0.51 -11.04 -2.29
CA ASN A 4 0.28 -10.13 -1.47
C ASN A 4 1.40 -9.55 -2.32
N TYR A 5 1.69 -8.28 -2.12
CA TYR A 5 2.73 -7.53 -2.81
C TYR A 5 3.61 -6.84 -1.78
N SER A 6 4.92 -6.79 -2.04
CA SER A 6 5.89 -6.06 -1.22
C SER A 6 6.66 -5.09 -2.10
N SER A 7 6.82 -3.86 -1.63
CA SER A 7 7.60 -2.84 -2.36
C SER A 7 9.05 -3.26 -2.49
N THR A 8 9.58 -3.14 -3.70
CA THR A 8 11.00 -3.30 -4.03
C THR A 8 11.68 -1.96 -4.30
N SER A 9 10.90 -0.93 -4.67
CA SER A 9 11.41 0.43 -4.86
C SER A 9 10.34 1.48 -4.59
N VAL A 10 10.77 2.64 -4.07
CA VAL A 10 9.95 3.84 -3.86
C VAL A 10 10.67 5.03 -4.47
N THR A 11 10.02 5.69 -5.42
CA THR A 11 10.51 6.94 -6.05
C THR A 11 9.63 8.09 -5.58
N GLY A 12 10.26 9.21 -5.20
CA GLY A 12 9.57 10.36 -4.61
C GLY A 12 9.65 10.34 -3.08
N THR A 13 8.54 10.62 -2.40
CA THR A 13 8.49 10.68 -0.94
C THR A 13 8.74 9.29 -0.34
N GLN A 14 9.84 9.16 0.41
CA GLN A 14 10.25 7.88 1.00
C GLN A 14 9.40 7.48 2.20
N ILE A 15 9.25 6.17 2.40
CA ILE A 15 8.58 5.59 3.57
C ILE A 15 9.46 5.82 4.81
N PRO A 16 8.96 6.46 5.87
CA PRO A 16 9.69 6.57 7.14
C PRO A 16 10.09 5.19 7.67
N GLY A 17 11.39 5.02 7.93
CA GLY A 17 11.95 3.74 8.39
C GLY A 17 12.14 2.68 7.30
N GLY A 18 12.01 3.05 6.03
CA GLY A 18 12.42 2.24 4.88
C GLY A 18 11.41 1.20 4.39
N GLY A 19 10.22 1.15 4.97
CA GLY A 19 9.19 0.18 4.59
C GLY A 19 9.58 -1.28 4.93
N PRO A 20 9.20 -2.27 4.09
CA PRO A 20 8.52 -2.10 2.79
C PRO A 20 7.04 -1.73 2.94
N LEU A 21 6.48 -1.10 1.89
CA LEU A 21 5.03 -1.06 1.70
C LEU A 21 4.57 -2.47 1.31
N GLN A 22 3.72 -3.06 2.13
CA GLN A 22 3.05 -4.32 1.83
C GLN A 22 1.59 -4.04 1.51
N VAL A 23 1.10 -4.60 0.41
CA VAL A 23 -0.29 -4.47 -0.03
C VAL A 23 -0.85 -5.86 -0.32
N ALA A 24 -2.05 -6.12 0.21
CA ALA A 24 -2.76 -7.37 0.04
C ALA A 24 -4.19 -7.09 -0.43
N PHE A 25 -4.68 -7.95 -1.32
CA PHE A 25 -6.07 -7.97 -1.79
C PHE A 25 -6.71 -9.30 -1.34
N PRO A 26 -7.22 -9.36 -0.10
CA PRO A 26 -7.72 -10.59 0.50
C PRO A 26 -8.97 -11.11 -0.23
N GLU A 27 -9.84 -10.20 -0.66
CA GLU A 27 -11.07 -10.49 -1.39
C GLU A 27 -11.38 -9.34 -2.38
N ALA A 28 -12.35 -9.55 -3.26
CA ALA A 28 -12.72 -8.54 -4.25
C ALA A 28 -13.21 -7.26 -3.55
N GLY A 29 -12.69 -6.10 -4.00
CA GLY A 29 -13.07 -4.79 -3.43
C GLY A 29 -12.52 -4.51 -2.04
N ARG A 30 -11.55 -5.30 -1.54
CA ARG A 30 -10.91 -5.07 -0.25
C ARG A 30 -9.40 -4.95 -0.39
N ILE A 31 -8.84 -4.08 0.44
CA ILE A 31 -7.41 -3.83 0.52
C ILE A 31 -6.94 -3.93 1.98
N SER A 32 -5.73 -4.43 2.15
CA SER A 32 -4.98 -4.38 3.41
C SER A 32 -3.57 -3.91 3.10
N ALA A 33 -3.11 -2.83 3.74
CA ALA A 33 -1.80 -2.25 3.51
C ALA A 33 -1.06 -1.90 4.81
N THR A 34 0.27 -1.97 4.81
CA THR A 34 1.11 -1.47 5.89
C THR A 34 2.43 -0.94 5.35
N ALA A 35 2.91 0.16 5.91
CA ALA A 35 4.22 0.74 5.60
C ALA A 35 5.27 0.42 6.68
N GLY A 36 4.98 -0.54 7.58
CA GLY A 36 5.91 -1.01 8.61
C GLY A 36 5.53 -0.67 10.05
N CYS A 37 4.42 0.04 10.27
CA CYS A 37 3.86 0.35 11.58
C CYS A 37 2.51 -0.35 11.80
N ASN A 38 1.38 0.30 11.52
CA ASN A 38 0.06 -0.30 11.65
C ASN A 38 -0.42 -0.88 10.32
N ARG A 39 -1.40 -1.78 10.39
CA ARG A 39 -2.06 -2.34 9.21
C ARG A 39 -3.40 -1.68 8.98
N HIS A 40 -3.51 -1.02 7.83
CA HIS A 40 -4.69 -0.33 7.35
C HIS A 40 -5.50 -1.30 6.49
N ASN A 41 -6.81 -1.39 6.70
CA ASN A 41 -7.67 -2.29 5.95
C ASN A 41 -9.04 -1.66 5.70
N GLY A 42 -9.66 -1.98 4.56
CA GLY A 42 -10.92 -1.37 4.19
C GLY A 42 -11.38 -1.72 2.78
N ALA A 43 -12.38 -0.98 2.32
CA ALA A 43 -12.89 -1.08 0.96
C ALA A 43 -11.98 -0.35 -0.02
N ALA A 44 -11.86 -0.91 -1.22
CA ALA A 44 -11.20 -0.29 -2.36
C ALA A 44 -12.11 -0.40 -3.58
N THR A 45 -12.35 0.73 -4.25
CA THR A 45 -13.14 0.81 -5.47
C THR A 45 -12.21 1.00 -6.65
N PHE A 46 -12.23 0.05 -7.58
CA PHE A 46 -11.40 0.07 -8.79
C PHE A 46 -12.20 0.63 -9.96
N VAL A 47 -11.63 1.60 -10.66
CA VAL A 47 -12.19 2.21 -11.87
C VAL A 47 -11.07 2.32 -12.89
N GLU A 48 -11.19 1.55 -13.97
CA GLU A 48 -10.19 1.47 -15.05
C GLU A 48 -8.79 1.14 -14.50
N ASP A 49 -7.82 2.04 -14.66
CA ASP A 49 -6.44 1.95 -14.17
C ASP A 49 -6.22 2.65 -12.83
N THR A 50 -7.29 3.04 -12.13
CA THR A 50 -7.20 3.68 -10.81
C THR A 50 -7.98 2.91 -9.76
N PHE A 51 -7.61 3.10 -8.49
CA PHE A 51 -8.44 2.73 -7.37
C PHE A 51 -8.48 3.83 -6.33
N THR A 52 -9.58 3.90 -5.61
CA THR A 52 -9.74 4.77 -4.44
C THR A 52 -9.95 3.90 -3.22
N THR A 53 -9.46 4.38 -2.08
CA THR A 53 -9.79 3.77 -0.78
C THR A 53 -10.68 4.72 -0.01
N GLU A 54 -11.71 4.17 0.64
CA GLU A 54 -12.44 4.92 1.65
C GLU A 54 -11.58 5.01 2.92
N LYS A 55 -12.16 5.52 4.02
CA LYS A 55 -11.47 5.57 5.31
C LYS A 55 -11.07 4.16 5.76
N LEU A 56 -9.78 3.85 5.64
CA LEU A 56 -9.23 2.57 6.08
C LEU A 56 -9.24 2.49 7.61
N ALA A 57 -9.69 1.36 8.14
CA ALA A 57 -9.57 1.02 9.54
C ALA A 57 -8.12 0.65 9.87
N THR A 58 -7.59 1.17 10.97
CA THR A 58 -6.24 0.87 11.44
C THR A 58 -6.21 0.90 12.97
N THR A 59 -5.20 0.30 13.56
CA THR A 59 -4.93 0.43 15.00
C THR A 59 -4.21 1.76 15.26
N MET A 60 -4.45 2.38 16.41
CA MET A 60 -3.79 3.64 16.80
C MET A 60 -2.53 3.36 17.64
N MET A 61 -1.71 2.37 17.26
CA MET A 61 -0.44 2.14 17.97
C MET A 61 0.59 3.16 17.49
N ALA A 62 1.20 3.91 18.40
CA ALA A 62 2.33 4.75 18.05
C ALA A 62 3.57 3.87 17.80
N CYS A 63 4.22 4.03 16.65
CA CYS A 63 5.50 3.38 16.39
C CYS A 63 6.66 4.31 16.77
N PRO A 64 7.77 3.76 17.31
CA PRO A 64 8.96 4.56 17.57
C PRO A 64 9.65 4.97 16.26
N PRO A 65 10.46 6.04 16.28
CA PRO A 65 11.35 6.37 15.17
C PRO A 65 12.25 5.19 14.78
N PRO A 66 12.55 5.00 13.48
CA PRO A 66 12.24 5.91 12.36
C PRO A 66 10.87 5.69 11.70
N ARG A 67 9.96 4.92 12.31
CA ARG A 67 8.66 4.52 11.71
C ARG A 67 7.46 5.30 12.23
N ASP A 68 7.70 6.29 13.07
CA ASP A 68 6.69 7.17 13.66
C ASP A 68 5.82 7.90 12.62
N GLY A 69 6.34 8.12 11.41
CA GLY A 69 5.59 8.70 10.28
C GLY A 69 5.02 7.70 9.27
N ALA A 70 5.18 6.39 9.46
CA ALA A 70 4.86 5.40 8.42
C ALA A 70 3.36 5.33 8.10
N ASP A 71 2.49 5.44 9.11
CA ASP A 71 1.03 5.37 8.92
C ASP A 71 0.46 6.62 8.27
N THR A 72 1.03 7.80 8.59
CA THR A 72 0.69 9.06 7.94
C THR A 72 1.08 8.98 6.46
N TRP A 73 2.32 8.56 6.17
CA TRP A 73 2.77 8.37 4.80
C TRP A 73 1.86 7.41 4.03
N LEU A 74 1.44 6.30 4.65
CA LEU A 74 0.56 5.33 4.02
C LEU A 74 -0.84 5.90 3.76
N SER A 75 -1.39 6.62 4.74
CA SER A 75 -2.70 7.24 4.63
C SER A 75 -2.71 8.30 3.53
N ASP A 76 -1.66 9.12 3.45
CA ASP A 76 -1.51 10.13 2.41
C ASP A 76 -1.32 9.47 1.03
N PHE A 77 -0.49 8.43 0.94
CA PHE A 77 -0.27 7.69 -0.30
C PHE A 77 -1.55 7.04 -0.84
N LEU A 78 -2.41 6.51 0.03
CA LEU A 78 -3.68 5.89 -0.34
C LEU A 78 -4.87 6.87 -0.35
N SER A 79 -4.64 8.15 -0.02
CA SER A 79 -5.67 9.17 -0.04
C SER A 79 -6.03 9.52 -1.48
N GLY A 80 -7.32 9.52 -1.82
CA GLY A 80 -7.76 9.83 -3.18
C GLY A 80 -7.50 8.69 -4.19
N SER A 81 -7.25 9.07 -5.44
CA SER A 81 -7.13 8.14 -6.57
C SER A 81 -5.69 7.72 -6.79
N VAL A 82 -5.42 6.43 -6.61
CA VAL A 82 -4.12 5.79 -6.87
C VAL A 82 -4.18 5.10 -8.22
N THR A 83 -3.27 5.44 -9.13
CA THR A 83 -3.11 4.72 -10.39
C THR A 83 -2.39 3.41 -10.11
N TRP A 84 -2.89 2.31 -10.67
CA TRP A 84 -2.29 0.99 -10.54
C TRP A 84 -2.01 0.39 -11.91
N LYS A 85 -0.88 -0.31 -12.01
CA LYS A 85 -0.52 -1.06 -13.21
C LYS A 85 0.07 -2.40 -12.82
N LEU A 86 -0.55 -3.48 -13.26
CA LEU A 86 -0.04 -4.83 -13.06
C LEU A 86 0.58 -5.35 -14.36
N SER A 87 1.85 -5.76 -14.28
CA SER A 87 2.59 -6.37 -15.39
C SER A 87 3.25 -7.65 -14.90
N GLY A 88 2.62 -8.80 -15.19
CA GLY A 88 3.03 -10.08 -14.64
C GLY A 88 2.89 -10.10 -13.11
N GLU A 89 4.01 -10.20 -12.41
CA GLU A 89 4.09 -10.20 -10.95
C GLU A 89 4.44 -8.83 -10.36
N THR A 90 4.71 -7.83 -11.21
CA THR A 90 5.07 -6.48 -10.78
C THR A 90 3.84 -5.59 -10.76
N LEU A 91 3.54 -5.05 -9.58
CA LEU A 91 2.51 -4.04 -9.35
C LEU A 91 3.17 -2.69 -9.16
N THR A 92 2.85 -1.73 -10.01
CA THR A 92 3.26 -0.33 -9.85
C THR A 92 2.08 0.48 -9.36
N LEU A 93 2.26 1.18 -8.25
CA LEU A 93 1.29 2.11 -7.69
C LEU A 93 1.84 3.52 -7.80
N THR A 94 1.04 4.45 -8.30
CA THR A 94 1.42 5.85 -8.42
C THR A 94 0.34 6.73 -7.83
N HIS A 95 0.74 7.64 -6.94
CA HIS A 95 -0.12 8.68 -6.42
C HIS A 95 0.68 9.97 -6.23
N SER A 96 0.16 11.07 -6.78
CA SER A 96 0.87 12.35 -6.87
C SER A 96 2.27 12.17 -7.49
N SER A 97 3.34 12.61 -6.82
CA SER A 97 4.73 12.46 -7.28
C SER A 97 5.41 11.19 -6.76
N THR A 98 4.68 10.29 -6.08
CA THR A 98 5.23 9.08 -5.48
C THR A 98 4.88 7.87 -6.32
N THR A 99 5.88 7.08 -6.69
CA THR A 99 5.71 5.80 -7.37
C THR A 99 6.32 4.68 -6.55
N VAL A 100 5.53 3.65 -6.28
CA VAL A 100 5.96 2.45 -5.57
C VAL A 100 5.90 1.28 -6.52
N VAL A 101 7.02 0.59 -6.69
CA VAL A 101 7.09 -0.68 -7.42
C VAL A 101 7.06 -1.79 -6.40
N LEU A 102 6.12 -2.70 -6.54
CA LEU A 102 5.93 -3.88 -5.70
C LEU A 102 6.03 -5.15 -6.54
N THR A 103 6.52 -6.22 -5.93
CA THR A 103 6.49 -7.55 -6.53
C THR A 103 5.55 -8.45 -5.75
N GLN A 104 4.86 -9.33 -6.46
CA GLN A 104 4.01 -10.33 -5.84
C GLN A 104 4.88 -11.23 -4.97
N SER A 105 4.58 -11.30 -3.69
CA SER A 105 5.14 -12.31 -2.81
C SER A 105 4.25 -13.54 -2.92
N ALA A 106 4.83 -14.72 -3.19
CA ALA A 106 4.10 -15.96 -3.10
C ALA A 106 3.50 -16.04 -1.67
N ALA A 107 2.17 -16.09 -1.57
CA ALA A 107 1.56 -16.54 -0.32
C ALA A 107 2.19 -17.90 -0.03
N GLY A 108 2.91 -17.99 1.10
CA GLY A 108 3.67 -19.19 1.44
C GLY A 108 2.83 -20.44 1.21
N SER A 109 3.41 -21.38 0.48
CA SER A 109 2.87 -22.70 0.16
C SER A 109 2.36 -23.44 1.40
#